data_AF-M4T4T6-F1
#
_entry.id   AF-M4T4T6-F1
#
_cell.length_a   1.000
_cell.length_b   1.000
_cell.length_c   1.000
_cell.angle_alpha   90.00
_cell.angle_beta   90.00
_cell.angle_gamma   90.00
#
_symmetry.space_group_name_H-M   'P 1'
#
loop_
_entity.id
_entity.type
_entity.pdbx_description
1 polymer ?
#
loop_
_entity_poly.entity_id
_entity_poly.type
_entity_poly.pdbx_seq_one_letter_code
_entity_poly.pdbx_strand_id
1 'polypeptide(L)'
;ECKCHGMSGSCTVKTCWMRLPPFRVVGDNLKDRFDGASRVMVGNAGSLRSTGGRKSRYNFQLKPYNPDHKPPGVKDLVFLEPSPLFCERNPRLGIQGTHGRQCNATS
;
A
#
# COMPACT_ATOMS: atom_id res chain seq x y z
N GLU A 1 10.94 -21.08 -3.17
CA GLU A 1 12.29 -21.58 -2.79
C GLU A 1 12.38 -23.03 -3.21
N CYS A 2 13.57 -23.50 -3.60
CA CYS A 2 13.76 -24.88 -4.03
C CYS A 2 15.05 -25.45 -3.44
N LYS A 3 15.07 -26.76 -3.17
CA LYS A 3 16.27 -27.49 -2.78
C LYS A 3 16.53 -28.63 -3.75
N CYS A 4 17.79 -28.79 -4.14
CA CYS A 4 18.26 -29.80 -5.07
C CYS A 4 18.81 -31.01 -4.34
N HIS A 5 18.53 -32.21 -4.85
CA HIS A 5 18.86 -33.47 -4.18
C HIS A 5 19.33 -34.57 -5.14
N GLY A 6 19.71 -34.23 -6.38
CA GLY A 6 20.28 -35.17 -7.33
C GLY A 6 21.69 -35.63 -6.93
N MET A 7 22.21 -36.63 -7.63
CA MET A 7 23.56 -37.17 -7.41
C MET A 7 24.60 -36.05 -7.42
N SER A 8 25.53 -36.08 -6.46
CA SER A 8 26.57 -35.06 -6.27
C SER A 8 26.03 -33.63 -6.09
N GLY A 9 24.79 -33.48 -5.58
CA GLY A 9 24.16 -32.17 -5.38
C GLY A 9 23.56 -31.56 -6.65
N SER A 10 23.45 -32.34 -7.73
CA SER A 10 22.80 -31.88 -8.97
C SER A 10 21.32 -31.54 -8.75
N CYS A 11 20.79 -30.64 -9.56
CA CYS A 11 19.37 -30.23 -9.54
C CYS A 11 18.48 -31.05 -10.49
N THR A 12 18.93 -32.25 -10.90
CA THR A 12 18.12 -33.16 -11.74
C THR A 12 16.81 -33.53 -11.05
N VAL A 13 16.83 -33.66 -9.73
CA VAL A 13 15.65 -33.70 -8.87
C VAL A 13 15.71 -32.52 -7.90
N LYS A 14 14.62 -31.76 -7.84
CA LYS A 14 14.45 -30.66 -6.88
C LYS A 14 13.03 -30.64 -6.34
N THR A 15 12.90 -30.23 -5.09
CA THR A 15 11.61 -29.98 -4.44
C THR A 15 11.50 -28.50 -4.16
N CYS A 16 10.37 -27.90 -4.54
CA CYS A 16 10.11 -26.48 -4.34
C CYS A 16 8.93 -26.28 -3.40
N TRP A 17 8.98 -25.20 -2.61
CA TRP A 17 7.90 -24.75 -1.76
C TRP A 17 7.71 -23.24 -1.88
N MET A 18 6.48 -22.81 -1.60
CA MET A 18 6.17 -21.39 -1.46
C MET A 18 6.86 -20.86 -0.20
N ARG A 19 7.51 -19.71 -0.34
CA ARG A 19 8.14 -19.02 0.77
C ARG A 19 7.85 -17.53 0.64
N LEU A 20 7.59 -16.88 1.77
CA LEU A 20 7.44 -15.44 1.82
C LEU A 20 8.80 -14.76 1.53
N PRO A 21 8.79 -13.64 0.80
CA PRO A 21 9.99 -12.84 0.62
C PRO A 21 10.46 -12.26 1.97
N PRO A 22 11.71 -11.80 2.08
CA PRO A 22 12.16 -11.02 3.22
C PRO A 22 11.26 -9.79 3.42
N PHE A 23 10.99 -9.42 4.67
CA PHE A 23 10.06 -8.33 4.97
C PHE A 23 10.50 -6.98 4.39
N ARG A 24 11.82 -6.75 4.22
CA ARG A 24 12.33 -5.55 3.56
C ARG A 24 11.76 -5.38 2.15
N VAL A 25 11.71 -6.47 1.36
CA VAL A 25 11.12 -6.45 0.01
C VAL A 25 9.65 -6.05 0.08
N VAL A 26 8.91 -6.55 1.08
CA VAL A 26 7.51 -6.16 1.29
C VAL A 26 7.39 -4.68 1.64
N GLY A 27 8.27 -4.19 2.53
CA GLY A 27 8.35 -2.77 2.92
C GLY A 27 8.63 -1.86 1.73
N ASP A 28 9.61 -2.21 0.90
CA ASP A 28 9.98 -1.45 -0.31
C ASP A 28 8.79 -1.41 -1.29
N ASN A 29 8.14 -2.55 -1.55
CA ASN A 29 6.94 -2.61 -2.41
C ASN A 29 5.77 -1.75 -1.87
N LEU A 30 5.60 -1.68 -0.56
CA LEU A 30 4.58 -0.85 0.06
C LEU A 30 4.97 0.63 0.07
N LYS A 31 6.26 0.94 0.20
CA LYS A 31 6.78 2.31 0.10
C LYS A 31 6.57 2.88 -1.29
N ASP A 32 6.83 2.10 -2.34
CA ASP A 32 6.56 2.52 -3.73
C ASP A 32 5.07 2.83 -3.94
N ARG A 33 4.18 2.02 -3.34
CA ARG A 33 2.72 2.24 -3.39
C ARG A 33 2.28 3.44 -2.55
N PHE A 34 3.00 3.73 -1.48
CA PHE A 34 2.76 4.91 -0.65
C PHE A 34 3.12 6.18 -1.44
N ASP A 35 4.24 6.18 -2.17
CA ASP A 35 4.66 7.31 -3.00
C ASP A 35 3.72 7.53 -4.20
N GLY A 36 3.13 6.45 -4.72
CA GLY A 36 2.12 6.47 -5.78
C GLY A 36 0.67 6.48 -5.30
N ALA A 37 0.39 6.75 -4.02
CA ALA A 37 -0.95 6.64 -3.47
C ALA A 37 -1.92 7.65 -4.10
N SER A 38 -3.15 7.20 -4.38
CA SER A 38 -4.17 8.03 -5.04
C SER A 38 -5.08 8.74 -4.04
N ARG A 39 -5.26 10.05 -4.20
CA ARG A 39 -6.31 10.77 -3.48
C ARG A 39 -7.67 10.43 -4.05
N VAL A 40 -8.59 10.00 -3.21
CA VAL A 40 -9.95 9.62 -3.60
C VAL A 40 -10.99 10.42 -2.83
N MET A 41 -12.20 10.48 -3.39
CA MET A 41 -13.39 10.96 -2.71
C MET A 41 -14.39 9.81 -2.59
N VAL A 42 -15.13 9.79 -1.48
CA VAL A 42 -16.24 8.86 -1.31
C VAL A 42 -17.40 9.37 -2.15
N GLY A 43 -17.75 8.65 -3.21
CA GLY A 43 -18.98 8.94 -3.95
C GLY A 43 -20.20 8.59 -3.10
N ASN A 44 -21.11 9.54 -2.91
CA ASN A 44 -22.48 9.28 -2.45
C ASN A 44 -23.30 8.65 -3.58
N ALA A 45 -22.84 7.51 -4.13
CA ALA A 45 -23.74 6.63 -4.85
C ALA A 45 -24.62 5.97 -3.78
N GLY A 46 -25.69 6.69 -3.41
CA GLY A 46 -26.67 6.23 -2.45
C GLY A 46 -27.02 4.79 -2.75
N SER A 47 -27.07 3.97 -1.69
CA SER A 47 -27.63 2.63 -1.64
C SER A 47 -28.74 2.46 -2.68
N LEU A 48 -28.38 2.02 -3.89
CA LEU A 48 -29.36 1.57 -4.84
C LEU A 48 -29.81 0.25 -4.25
N ARG A 49 -30.96 0.29 -3.59
CA ARG A 49 -31.65 -0.82 -2.93
C ARG A 49 -31.64 -2.04 -3.84
N SER A 50 -30.62 -2.88 -3.71
CA SER A 50 -30.59 -4.19 -4.33
C SER A 50 -31.37 -5.12 -3.42
N THR A 51 -32.67 -5.18 -3.68
CA THR A 51 -33.51 -6.33 -3.39
C THR A 51 -32.78 -7.61 -3.80
N GLY A 52 -32.31 -8.37 -2.81
CA GLY A 52 -31.84 -9.74 -2.99
C GLY A 52 -30.34 -9.91 -3.14
N GLY A 53 -29.64 -10.16 -2.03
CA GLY A 53 -28.29 -10.73 -2.06
C GLY A 53 -27.37 -10.18 -0.98
N ARG A 54 -26.97 -11.03 -0.03
CA ARG A 54 -26.04 -10.73 1.07
C ARG A 54 -24.57 -10.56 0.60
N LYS A 55 -24.29 -9.74 -0.42
CA LYS A 55 -22.92 -9.49 -0.92
C LYS A 55 -22.74 -8.07 -1.50
N SER A 56 -22.64 -7.08 -0.62
CA SER A 56 -21.69 -5.95 -0.69
C SER A 56 -22.19 -4.81 0.20
N ARG A 57 -21.79 -4.84 1.48
CA ARG A 57 -22.11 -3.78 2.44
C ARG A 57 -21.12 -2.60 2.42
N TYR A 58 -20.14 -2.61 1.51
CA TYR A 58 -19.08 -1.59 1.44
C TYR A 58 -18.76 -1.18 0.00
N ASN A 59 -19.77 -1.03 -0.85
CA ASN A 59 -19.60 -0.47 -2.19
C ASN A 59 -19.45 1.07 -2.14
N PHE A 60 -18.56 1.58 -1.27
CA PHE A 60 -18.10 2.96 -1.38
C PHE A 60 -17.37 3.07 -2.71
N GLN A 61 -18.02 3.67 -3.70
CA GLN A 61 -17.39 3.87 -5.00
C GLN A 61 -16.37 5.01 -4.84
N LEU A 62 -15.13 4.62 -4.55
CA LEU A 62 -14.00 5.54 -4.47
C LEU A 62 -13.75 6.08 -5.87
N LYS A 63 -13.94 7.38 -6.04
CA LYS A 63 -13.61 8.07 -7.28
C LYS A 63 -12.29 8.83 -7.09
N PRO A 64 -11.40 8.85 -8.08
CA PRO A 64 -10.24 9.72 -8.06
C PRO A 64 -10.65 11.16 -7.77
N TYR A 65 -9.87 11.87 -6.94
CA TYR A 65 -10.11 13.28 -6.67
C TYR A 65 -9.95 14.12 -7.96
N ASN A 66 -8.96 13.76 -8.80
CA ASN A 66 -8.76 14.33 -10.13
C ASN A 66 -9.27 13.34 -11.21
N PRO A 67 -10.23 13.71 -12.08
CA PRO A 67 -10.74 12.85 -13.15
C PRO A 67 -9.70 12.37 -14.16
N ASP A 68 -8.63 13.14 -14.38
CA ASP A 68 -7.56 12.79 -15.33
C ASP A 68 -6.61 11.71 -14.78
N HIS A 69 -6.71 11.39 -13.49
CA HIS A 69 -5.90 10.35 -12.88
C HIS A 69 -6.52 8.98 -13.07
N LYS A 70 -5.66 7.98 -13.28
CA LYS A 70 -6.08 6.59 -13.38
C LYS A 70 -6.79 6.16 -12.08
N PRO A 71 -7.94 5.46 -12.18
CA PRO A 71 -8.58 4.87 -11.01
C PRO A 71 -7.65 3.89 -10.27
N PRO A 72 -7.66 3.89 -8.93
CA PRO A 72 -6.83 2.98 -8.15
C PRO A 72 -7.29 1.52 -8.33
N GLY A 73 -6.32 0.62 -8.45
CA GLY A 73 -6.54 -0.83 -8.45
C GLY A 73 -6.66 -1.40 -7.03
N VAL A 74 -7.00 -2.69 -6.94
CA VAL A 74 -7.15 -3.43 -5.66
C VAL A 74 -5.87 -3.51 -4.83
N LYS A 75 -4.73 -3.22 -5.45
CA LYS A 75 -3.39 -3.30 -4.87
C LYS A 75 -2.87 -1.90 -4.51
N ASP A 76 -3.56 -0.82 -4.86
CA ASP A 76 -3.03 0.52 -4.68
C ASP A 76 -3.44 1.08 -3.32
N LEU A 77 -2.60 1.95 -2.76
CA LEU A 77 -2.94 2.68 -1.55
C LEU A 77 -3.73 3.94 -1.93
N VAL A 78 -4.73 4.28 -1.11
CA VAL A 78 -5.61 5.43 -1.31
C VAL A 78 -5.69 6.26 -0.04
N PHE A 79 -5.88 7.56 -0.19
CA PHE A 79 -6.09 8.48 0.93
C PHE A 79 -7.20 9.49 0.63
N LEU A 80 -7.84 10.02 1.68
CA LEU A 80 -8.93 10.98 1.58
C LEU A 80 -8.43 12.41 1.81
N GLU A 81 -7.68 12.58 2.90
CA GLU A 81 -7.25 13.87 3.42
C GLU A 81 -5.74 14.10 3.19
N PRO A 82 -5.34 15.33 2.88
CA PRO A 82 -3.93 15.67 2.75
C PRO A 82 -3.20 15.49 4.08
N SER A 83 -1.93 15.09 4.01
CA SER A 83 -1.09 14.97 5.20
C SER A 83 -0.80 16.35 5.82
N PRO A 84 -0.70 16.45 7.16
CA PRO A 84 -0.30 17.70 7.82
C PRO A 84 1.17 18.03 7.55
N LEU A 85 1.59 19.24 7.93
CA LEU A 85 3.01 19.60 7.95
C LEU A 85 3.70 18.92 9.14
N PHE A 86 4.83 18.27 8.88
CA PHE A 86 5.59 17.52 9.90
C PHE A 86 6.86 18.24 10.39
N CYS A 87 7.14 19.45 9.90
CA CYS A 87 8.36 20.20 10.26
C CYS A 87 8.37 20.62 11.74
N GLU A 88 7.29 21.25 12.19
CA GLU A 88 7.17 21.79 13.54
C GLU A 88 6.51 20.79 14.50
N ARG A 89 6.89 20.86 15.77
CA ARG A 89 6.28 20.03 16.82
C ARG A 89 4.82 20.44 17.04
N ASN A 90 3.90 19.48 16.90
CA ASN A 90 2.48 19.66 17.20
C ASN A 90 1.96 18.52 18.10
N PRO A 91 1.90 18.73 19.43
CA PRO A 91 1.46 17.70 20.38
C PRO A 91 0.01 17.23 20.16
N ARG A 92 -0.87 18.07 19.60
CA ARG A 92 -2.28 17.72 19.36
C ARG A 92 -2.43 16.64 18.28
N LEU A 93 -1.53 16.64 17.31
CA LEU A 93 -1.52 15.68 16.19
C LEU A 93 -0.45 14.58 16.38
N GLY A 94 0.24 14.55 17.53
CA GLY A 94 1.33 13.60 17.80
C GLY A 94 2.59 13.83 16.97
N ILE A 95 2.74 15.01 16.34
CA ILE A 95 3.88 15.35 15.49
C ILE A 95 5.03 15.86 16.36
N GLN A 96 6.20 15.23 16.28
CA GLN A 96 7.37 15.60 17.09
C GLN A 96 8.21 16.74 16.48
N GLY A 97 8.04 17.02 15.19
CA GLY A 97 8.88 17.94 14.43
C GLY A 97 10.16 17.29 13.89
N THR A 98 10.96 18.04 13.13
CA THR A 98 12.18 17.54 12.49
C THR A 98 13.49 18.05 13.10
N HIS A 99 13.42 18.95 14.09
CA HIS A 99 14.60 19.50 14.77
C HIS A 99 15.45 18.41 15.42
N GLY A 100 16.78 18.48 15.24
CA GLY A 100 17.74 17.55 15.82
C GLY A 100 17.81 16.17 15.14
N ARG A 101 17.07 15.95 14.04
CA ARG A 101 17.20 14.73 13.23
C ARG A 101 18.49 14.76 12.42
N GLN A 102 19.13 13.60 12.29
CA GLN A 102 20.27 13.45 11.40
C GLN A 102 19.86 13.69 9.94
N CYS A 103 20.63 14.50 9.23
CA CYS A 103 20.46 14.74 7.81
C CYS A 103 21.51 13.99 6.98
N ASN A 104 21.19 13.75 5.71
CA ASN A 104 22.17 13.31 4.73
C ASN A 104 22.62 14.53 3.92
N ALA A 105 23.89 14.92 4.04
CA ALA A 105 24.44 16.14 3.41
C ALA A 105 24.66 16.00 1.89
N THR A 106 24.65 14.79 1.36
CA THR A 106 24.85 14.54 -0.08
C THR A 106 23.53 14.44 -0.85
N SER A 107 22.40 14.66 -0.19
CA SER A 107 21.05 14.57 -0.78
C SER A 107 20.65 15.85 -1.49
#